data_AF-A0A641RCT9-F1
#
_entry.id   AF-A0A641RCT9-F1
#
_cell.length_a   1.000
_cell.length_b   1.000
_cell.length_c   1.000
_cell.angle_alpha   90.00
_cell.angle_beta   90.00
_cell.angle_gamma   90.00
#
_symmetry.space_group_name_H-M   'P 1'
#
loop_
_entity.id
_entity.type
_entity.pdbx_description
1 polymer ?
#
loop_
_entity_poly.entity_id
_entity_poly.type
_entity_poly.pdbx_seq_one_letter_code
_entity_poly.pdbx_strand_id
1 'polypeptide(L)' 'IVETVGYQGKLTFDSSKPDGTMRKLTDPSKLHSLGWHHKIEIEEGVQRMYEWYLK' A
#
# COMPACT_ATOMS: atom_id res chain seq x y z
N ILE A 1 6.94 -2.67 0.95
CA ILE A 1 7.59 -2.47 2.28
C ILE A 1 8.73 -3.45 2.48
N VAL A 2 8.49 -4.78 2.62
CA VAL A 2 9.56 -5.79 2.82
C VAL A 2 10.71 -5.60 1.83
N GLU A 3 10.38 -5.53 0.54
CA GLU A 3 11.33 -5.25 -0.53
C GLU A 3 11.98 -3.86 -0.38
N THR A 4 11.16 -2.82 -0.21
CA THR A 4 11.61 -1.42 -0.05
C THR A 4 12.67 -1.23 1.04
N VAL A 5 12.53 -1.94 2.17
CA VAL A 5 13.44 -1.81 3.32
C VAL A 5 14.56 -2.86 3.31
N GLY A 6 14.59 -3.74 2.30
CA GLY A 6 15.59 -4.81 2.19
C GLY A 6 15.47 -5.89 3.28
N TYR A 7 14.28 -6.13 3.82
CA TYR A 7 14.09 -7.10 4.91
C TYR A 7 14.36 -8.54 4.44
N GLN A 8 15.30 -9.23 5.10
CA GLN A 8 15.75 -10.58 4.76
C GLN A 8 15.13 -11.70 5.62
N GLY A 9 14.22 -11.37 6.53
CA GLY A 9 13.55 -12.36 7.38
C GLY A 9 12.36 -13.03 6.68
N LYS A 10 11.67 -13.90 7.42
CA LYS A 10 10.47 -14.60 6.92
C LYS A 10 9.21 -13.83 7.30
N LEU A 11 8.39 -13.49 6.30
CA LEU A 11 7.04 -12.99 6.53
C LEU A 11 6.11 -14.16 6.90
N THR A 12 5.38 -14.04 8.01
CA THR A 12 4.41 -15.06 8.46
C THR A 12 3.07 -14.43 8.80
N PHE A 13 1.99 -15.13 8.46
CA PHE A 13 0.62 -14.77 8.81
C PHE A 13 0.10 -15.75 9.86
N ASP A 14 -0.48 -15.22 10.94
CA ASP A 14 -1.09 -16.02 12.02
C ASP A 14 -2.60 -16.16 11.77
N SER A 15 -3.01 -17.31 11.22
CA SER A 15 -4.41 -17.62 10.91
C SER A 15 -5.26 -17.95 12.14
N SER A 16 -4.69 -17.97 13.35
CA SER A 16 -5.48 -18.09 14.59
C SER A 16 -6.23 -16.79 14.92
N LYS A 17 -5.84 -15.67 14.29
CA LYS A 17 -6.47 -14.37 14.45
C LYS A 17 -7.58 -14.18 13.42
N PRO A 18 -8.71 -13.55 13.80
CA PRO A 18 -9.80 -13.33 12.86
C PRO A 18 -9.40 -12.31 11.78
N ASP A 19 -9.79 -12.60 10.54
CA ASP A 19 -9.72 -11.63 9.46
C ASP A 19 -10.79 -10.55 9.61
N GLY A 20 -10.49 -9.37 9.05
CA GLY A 20 -11.48 -8.31 8.86
C GLY A 20 -12.38 -8.55 7.65
N THR A 21 -12.97 -7.48 7.12
CA THR A 21 -13.71 -7.55 5.85
C THR A 21 -12.75 -7.88 4.70
N MET A 22 -13.02 -8.98 3.97
CA MET A 22 -12.16 -9.50 2.90
C MET A 22 -11.81 -8.49 1.80
N ARG A 23 -12.72 -7.57 1.48
CA ARG A 23 -12.49 -6.54 0.46
C ARG A 23 -13.20 -5.25 0.86
N LYS A 24 -12.41 -4.18 0.95
CA LYS A 24 -12.91 -2.82 1.16
C LYS A 24 -12.13 -1.89 0.23
N LEU A 25 -12.79 -1.47 -0.85
CA LEU A 25 -12.22 -0.59 -1.88
C LEU A 25 -13.19 0.57 -2.15
N THR A 26 -12.64 1.70 -2.54
CA THR A 26 -13.39 2.86 -3.01
C THR A 26 -13.42 2.86 -4.52
N ASP A 27 -14.59 3.11 -5.12
CA ASP A 27 -14.71 3.35 -6.56
C ASP A 27 -14.30 4.80 -6.90
N PRO A 28 -13.21 5.04 -7.63
CA PRO A 28 -12.76 6.38 -7.98
C PRO A 28 -13.42 6.95 -9.25
N SER A 29 -14.36 6.22 -9.88
CA SER A 29 -14.93 6.59 -11.19
C SER A 29 -15.45 8.02 -11.25
N LYS A 30 -16.07 8.52 -10.16
CA LYS A 30 -16.52 9.91 -10.08
C LYS A 30 -15.35 10.91 -10.17
N LEU A 31 -14.25 10.67 -9.47
CA LEU A 31 -13.07 11.54 -9.51
C LEU A 31 -12.42 11.52 -10.90
N HIS A 32 -12.31 10.33 -11.49
CA HIS A 32 -11.79 10.15 -12.85
C HIS A 32 -12.64 10.91 -13.88
N SER A 33 -13.97 10.85 -13.76
CA SER A 33 -14.89 11.59 -14.64
C SER A 33 -14.75 13.12 -14.54
N LEU A 34 -14.29 13.61 -13.38
CA LEU A 34 -13.99 15.03 -13.15
C LEU A 34 -12.56 15.42 -13.61
N GLY A 35 -11.84 14.51 -14.27
CA GLY A 35 -10.49 14.72 -14.79
C GLY A 35 -9.37 14.50 -13.77
N TRP A 36 -9.68 14.19 -12.51
CA TRP A 36 -8.68 13.87 -11.51
C TRP A 36 -8.28 12.40 -11.59
N HIS A 37 -6.98 12.13 -11.62
CA HIS A 37 -6.42 10.78 -11.53
C HIS A 37 -5.27 10.78 -10.53
N HIS A 38 -5.15 9.69 -9.77
CA HIS A 38 -3.96 9.46 -8.96
C HIS A 38 -2.73 9.35 -9.88
N LYS A 39 -1.57 9.72 -9.34
CA LYS A 39 -0.30 9.77 -10.10
C LYS A 39 0.80 8.92 -9.50
N ILE A 40 0.60 8.41 -8.29
CA ILE A 40 1.60 7.71 -7.50
C ILE A 40 1.01 6.33 -7.19
N GLU A 41 1.66 5.30 -7.68
CA GLU A 41 1.34 3.90 -7.36
C GLU A 41 1.90 3.51 -5.98
N ILE A 42 1.47 2.36 -5.47
CA ILE A 42 1.82 1.90 -4.12
C ILE A 42 3.33 1.74 -3.96
N GLU A 43 4.01 1.13 -4.93
CA GLU A 43 5.44 0.87 -4.90
C GLU A 43 6.24 2.18 -4.79
N GLU A 44 5.92 3.16 -5.64
CA GLU A 44 6.55 4.48 -5.64
C GLU A 44 6.24 5.22 -4.32
N GLY A 45 4.98 5.22 -3.89
CA GLY A 45 4.56 5.89 -2.66
C GLY A 45 5.27 5.34 -1.42
N VAL A 46 5.37 4.02 -1.30
CA VAL A 46 6.06 3.34 -0.19
C VAL A 46 7.56 3.66 -0.21
N GLN A 47 8.20 3.67 -1.38
CA GLN A 47 9.61 4.05 -1.50
C GLN A 47 9.84 5.51 -1.03
N ARG A 48 9.06 6.46 -1.55
CA ARG A 48 9.22 7.89 -1.21
C ARG A 48 9.00 8.15 0.27
N MET A 49 8.03 7.47 0.88
CA MET A 49 7.78 7.57 2.32
C MET A 49 8.92 7.00 3.16
N TYR A 50 9.52 5.88 2.72
CA TYR A 50 10.66 5.29 3.41
C TYR A 50 11.91 6.16 3.30
N GLU A 51 12.19 6.71 2.11
CA GLU A 51 13.28 7.66 1.89
C GLU A 51 13.12 8.94 2.72
N TRP A 52 11.88 9.45 2.85
CA TRP A 52 11.57 10.57 3.74
C TRP A 52 11.86 10.23 5.20
N TYR A 53 11.45 9.04 5.67
CA TYR A 53 11.65 8.61 7.05
C TYR A 53 13.13 8.47 7.46
N LEU A 54 13.99 8.09 6.52
CA LEU A 54 15.43 7.94 6.76
C LEU A 54 16.22 9.26 6.77
N LYS A 55 15.61 10.35 6.31
CA LYS A 55 16.21 11.69 6.32
C LYS A 55 15.92 12.41 7.62
#